data_AF-A0A812QNN8-F1
#
_entry.id   AF-A0A812QNN8-F1
#
_cell.length_a   1.000
_cell.length_b   1.000
_cell.length_c   1.000
_cell.angle_alpha   90.00
_cell.angle_beta   90.00
_cell.angle_gamma   90.00
#
_symmetry.space_group_name_H-M   'P 1'
#
loop_
_entity.id
_entity.type
_entity.pdbx_description
1 polymer ?
#
loop_
_entity_poly.entity_id
_entity_poly.type
_entity_poly.pdbx_seq_one_letter_code
_entity_poly.pdbx_strand_id
1 'polypeptide(L)'
;MDALLLQEAARAEAVARLQEEARSPIEAWRARDAALASERAAKEAALAKLCEQRQQLVERINFCKQQDSRWWPEAARLQAQLAGVQQAVQAIEQEKARFQQVQEQKADPCSRFTNALKDHLRQCENRTCPMAHLHQQPVLIREWRELVLSRIIRKSTQAMS
;
A
#
# COMPACT_ATOMS: atom_id res chain seq x y z
N MET A 1 -57.38 -0.58 -3.30
CA MET A 1 -56.45 -0.82 -2.17
C MET A 1 -55.16 -1.51 -2.64
N ASP A 2 -55.22 -2.38 -3.65
CA ASP A 2 -54.07 -3.16 -4.13
C ASP A 2 -52.95 -2.37 -4.82
N ALA A 3 -53.29 -1.27 -5.51
CA ALA A 3 -52.27 -0.48 -6.24
C ALA A 3 -51.27 0.21 -5.30
N LEU A 4 -51.71 0.62 -4.10
CA LEU A 4 -50.85 1.22 -3.07
C LEU A 4 -49.91 0.18 -2.46
N LEU A 5 -50.41 -1.02 -2.18
CA LEU A 5 -49.60 -2.12 -1.65
C LEU A 5 -48.55 -2.61 -2.65
N LEU A 6 -48.89 -2.64 -3.93
CA LEU A 6 -47.93 -2.96 -5.01
C LEU A 6 -46.84 -1.90 -5.16
N GLN A 7 -47.19 -0.62 -4.98
CA GLN A 7 -46.24 0.48 -5.03
C GLN A 7 -45.29 0.48 -3.82
N GLU A 8 -45.79 0.13 -2.64
CA GLU A 8 -44.99 -0.02 -1.42
C GLU A 8 -44.04 -1.23 -1.50
N ALA A 9 -44.51 -2.36 -2.04
CA ALA A 9 -43.68 -3.55 -2.26
C ALA A 9 -42.55 -3.27 -3.27
N ALA A 10 -42.86 -2.62 -4.39
CA ALA A 10 -41.85 -2.23 -5.39
C ALA A 10 -40.82 -1.24 -4.82
N ARG A 11 -41.25 -0.32 -3.94
CA ARG A 11 -40.35 0.62 -3.26
C ARG A 11 -39.46 -0.10 -2.24
N ALA A 12 -40.00 -1.06 -1.49
CA ALA A 12 -39.23 -1.87 -0.54
C ALA A 12 -38.19 -2.74 -1.26
N GLU A 13 -38.54 -3.33 -2.40
CA GLU A 13 -37.61 -4.11 -3.22
C GLU A 13 -36.51 -3.24 -3.85
N ALA A 14 -36.85 -2.03 -4.33
CA ALA A 14 -35.86 -1.08 -4.83
C ALA A 14 -34.89 -0.61 -3.73
N VAL A 15 -35.38 -0.40 -2.51
CA VAL A 15 -34.54 -0.06 -1.34
C VAL A 15 -33.66 -1.25 -0.92
N ALA A 16 -34.19 -2.47 -0.92
CA ALA A 16 -33.42 -3.68 -0.64
C ALA A 16 -32.31 -3.89 -1.68
N ARG A 17 -32.60 -3.67 -2.97
CA ARG A 17 -31.59 -3.73 -4.05
C ARG A 17 -30.52 -2.64 -3.92
N LEU A 18 -30.89 -1.42 -3.56
CA LEU A 18 -29.93 -0.35 -3.26
C LEU A 18 -29.08 -0.66 -2.01
N GLN A 19 -29.62 -1.42 -1.06
CA GLN A 19 -28.89 -1.93 0.13
C GLN A 19 -27.99 -3.13 -0.20
N GLU A 20 -28.37 -3.97 -1.16
CA GLU A 20 -27.58 -5.11 -1.66
C GLU A 20 -26.44 -4.64 -2.60
N GLU A 21 -26.68 -3.64 -3.43
CA GLU A 21 -25.63 -2.93 -4.19
C GLU A 21 -24.71 -2.13 -3.27
N ALA A 22 -25.20 -1.75 -2.09
CA ALA A 22 -24.39 -1.31 -0.96
C ALA A 22 -23.77 -2.48 -0.15
N ARG A 23 -23.36 -3.58 -0.83
CA ARG A 23 -22.34 -4.53 -0.33
C ARG A 23 -21.29 -3.71 0.40
N SER A 24 -21.24 -3.90 1.71
CA SER A 24 -20.76 -2.93 2.67
C SER A 24 -19.50 -2.20 2.16
N PRO A 25 -19.43 -0.86 2.18
CA PRO A 25 -18.22 -0.13 1.80
C PRO A 25 -16.95 -0.68 2.48
N ILE A 26 -17.11 -1.32 3.64
CA ILE A 26 -16.08 -2.05 4.38
C ILE A 26 -15.63 -3.33 3.65
N GLU A 27 -16.54 -4.12 3.08
CA GLU A 27 -16.21 -5.32 2.29
C GLU A 27 -15.53 -4.94 0.97
N ALA A 28 -16.03 -3.92 0.28
CA ALA A 28 -15.38 -3.39 -0.92
C ALA A 28 -13.97 -2.87 -0.62
N TRP A 29 -13.81 -2.16 0.51
CA TRP A 29 -12.51 -1.73 1.00
C TRP A 29 -11.59 -2.91 1.37
N ARG A 30 -12.09 -3.93 2.08
CA ARG A 30 -11.33 -5.13 2.44
C ARG A 30 -10.86 -5.90 1.21
N ALA A 31 -11.71 -6.07 0.20
CA ALA A 31 -11.35 -6.73 -1.04
C ALA A 31 -10.26 -5.95 -1.79
N ARG A 32 -10.36 -4.62 -1.82
CA ARG A 32 -9.34 -3.75 -2.41
C ARG A 32 -8.01 -3.82 -1.63
N ASP A 33 -8.05 -3.81 -0.31
CA ASP A 33 -6.86 -3.91 0.53
C ASP A 33 -6.18 -5.28 0.37
N ALA A 34 -6.95 -6.36 0.33
CA ALA A 34 -6.45 -7.71 0.06
C ALA A 34 -5.80 -7.83 -1.34
N ALA A 35 -6.41 -7.24 -2.37
CA ALA A 35 -5.83 -7.20 -3.71
C ALA A 35 -4.50 -6.42 -3.75
N LEU A 36 -4.44 -5.26 -3.08
CA LEU A 36 -3.21 -4.46 -2.96
C LEU A 36 -2.12 -5.20 -2.17
N ALA A 37 -2.49 -5.92 -1.11
CA ALA A 37 -1.56 -6.73 -0.34
C ALA A 37 -0.99 -7.89 -1.17
N SER A 38 -1.83 -8.55 -1.98
CA SER A 38 -1.40 -9.61 -2.90
C SER A 38 -0.45 -9.07 -3.98
N GLU A 39 -0.76 -7.92 -4.57
CA GLU A 39 0.11 -7.27 -5.56
C GLU A 39 1.49 -6.91 -4.96
N ARG A 40 1.50 -6.37 -3.73
CA ARG A 40 2.74 -6.06 -3.00
C ARG A 40 3.56 -7.32 -2.74
N ALA A 41 2.93 -8.40 -2.27
CA ALA A 41 3.60 -9.67 -2.02
C ALA A 41 4.21 -10.26 -3.31
N ALA A 42 3.48 -10.20 -4.43
CA ALA A 42 3.98 -10.65 -5.73
C ALA A 42 5.20 -9.83 -6.20
N LYS A 43 5.15 -8.49 -6.06
CA LYS A 43 6.26 -7.59 -6.38
C LYS A 43 7.48 -7.83 -5.48
N GLU A 44 7.27 -8.11 -4.19
CA GLU A 44 8.34 -8.45 -3.25
C GLU A 44 8.99 -9.80 -3.58
N ALA A 45 8.20 -10.82 -3.91
CA ALA A 45 8.72 -12.11 -4.34
C ALA A 45 9.53 -11.99 -5.66
N ALA A 46 9.04 -11.20 -6.62
CA ALA A 46 9.75 -10.93 -7.86
C ALA A 46 11.10 -10.22 -7.61
N LEU A 47 11.12 -9.22 -6.73
CA LEU A 47 12.34 -8.52 -6.33
C LEU A 47 13.34 -9.46 -5.66
N ALA A 48 12.88 -10.31 -4.73
CA ALA A 48 13.74 -11.29 -4.06
C ALA A 48 14.39 -12.24 -5.07
N LYS A 49 13.62 -12.75 -6.04
CA LYS A 49 14.13 -13.62 -7.11
C LYS A 49 15.16 -12.91 -8.00
N LEU A 50 14.92 -11.64 -8.36
CA LEU A 50 15.87 -10.85 -9.15
C LEU A 50 17.16 -10.58 -8.37
N CYS A 51 17.07 -10.32 -7.06
CA CYS A 51 18.24 -10.15 -6.20
C CYS A 51 19.07 -11.44 -6.09
N GLU A 52 18.43 -12.60 -5.98
CA GLU A 52 19.11 -13.90 -6.00
C GLU A 52 19.80 -14.15 -7.34
N GLN A 53 19.10 -13.91 -8.46
CA GLN A 53 19.68 -14.02 -9.81
C GLN A 53 20.87 -13.08 -9.99
N ARG A 54 20.78 -11.84 -9.48
CA ARG A 54 21.88 -10.88 -9.50
C ARG A 54 23.11 -11.43 -8.79
N GLN A 55 22.92 -12.02 -7.60
CA GLN A 55 24.02 -12.59 -6.82
C GLN A 55 24.67 -13.77 -7.54
N GLN A 56 23.87 -14.70 -8.06
CA GLN A 56 24.37 -15.84 -8.84
C GLN A 56 25.15 -15.40 -10.09
N LEU A 57 24.68 -14.37 -10.80
CA LEU A 57 25.38 -13.81 -11.96
C LEU A 57 26.72 -13.17 -11.56
N VAL A 58 26.76 -12.42 -10.46
CA VAL A 58 28.01 -11.82 -9.95
C VAL A 58 29.02 -12.89 -9.57
N GLU A 59 28.59 -13.95 -8.87
CA GLU A 59 29.45 -15.08 -8.50
C GLU A 59 30.01 -15.77 -9.74
N ARG A 60 29.18 -16.03 -10.76
CA ARG A 60 29.62 -16.64 -12.03
C ARG A 60 30.56 -15.74 -12.83
N ILE A 61 30.31 -14.43 -12.87
CA ILE A 61 31.22 -13.47 -13.53
C ILE A 61 32.58 -13.47 -12.84
N ASN A 62 32.60 -13.44 -11.50
CA ASN A 62 33.83 -13.48 -10.73
C ASN A 62 34.60 -14.78 -10.95
N PHE A 63 33.89 -15.91 -11.00
CA PHE A 63 34.49 -17.19 -11.38
C PHE A 63 35.14 -17.11 -12.77
N CYS A 64 34.42 -16.67 -13.81
CA CYS A 64 34.98 -16.55 -15.17
C CYS A 64 36.18 -15.61 -15.25
N LYS A 65 36.22 -14.54 -14.44
CA LYS A 65 37.34 -13.60 -14.38
C LYS A 65 38.59 -14.15 -13.70
N GLN A 66 38.44 -15.13 -12.80
CA GLN A 66 39.55 -15.80 -12.13
C GLN A 66 40.19 -16.90 -12.97
N GLN A 67 39.54 -17.30 -14.07
CA GLN A 67 40.06 -18.26 -15.04
C GLN A 67 40.86 -17.54 -16.15
N ASP A 68 41.14 -18.28 -17.21
CA ASP A 68 41.95 -17.85 -18.35
C ASP A 68 41.14 -17.01 -19.36
N SER A 69 41.84 -16.41 -20.33
CA SER A 69 41.26 -15.53 -21.37
C SER A 69 40.16 -16.16 -22.23
N ARG A 70 40.09 -17.49 -22.28
CA ARG A 70 39.03 -18.23 -23.00
C ARG A 70 37.64 -18.01 -22.40
N TRP A 71 37.56 -17.57 -21.14
CA TRP A 71 36.30 -17.32 -20.43
C TRP A 71 35.80 -15.87 -20.58
N TRP A 72 36.56 -14.99 -21.21
CA TRP A 72 36.17 -13.57 -21.39
C TRP A 72 34.85 -13.39 -22.18
N PRO A 73 34.56 -14.15 -23.26
CA PRO A 73 33.28 -14.03 -23.94
C PRO A 73 32.09 -14.40 -23.04
N GLU A 74 32.26 -15.43 -22.20
CA GLU A 74 31.23 -15.86 -21.26
C GLU A 74 31.05 -14.82 -20.14
N ALA A 75 32.15 -14.25 -19.62
CA ALA A 75 32.08 -13.16 -18.64
C ALA A 75 31.35 -11.92 -19.20
N ALA A 76 31.60 -11.56 -20.46
CA ALA A 76 30.92 -10.46 -21.13
C ALA A 76 29.42 -10.74 -21.33
N ARG A 77 29.06 -11.98 -21.71
CA ARG A 77 27.66 -12.41 -21.84
C ARG A 77 26.93 -12.33 -20.50
N LEU A 78 27.54 -12.83 -19.43
CA LEU A 78 26.98 -12.78 -18.07
C LEU A 78 26.86 -11.33 -17.56
N GLN A 79 27.80 -10.44 -17.91
CA GLN A 79 27.70 -9.00 -17.59
C GLN A 79 26.50 -8.33 -18.28
N ALA A 80 26.23 -8.66 -19.54
CA ALA A 80 25.05 -8.16 -20.23
C ALA A 80 23.75 -8.63 -19.56
N GLN A 81 23.70 -9.91 -19.13
CA GLN A 81 22.57 -10.44 -18.36
C GLN A 81 22.41 -9.74 -17.00
N LEU A 82 23.53 -9.49 -16.30
CA LEU A 82 23.54 -8.77 -15.03
C LEU A 82 22.98 -7.36 -15.17
N ALA A 83 23.36 -6.64 -16.23
CA ALA A 83 22.84 -5.31 -16.52
C ALA A 83 21.31 -5.32 -16.70
N GLY A 84 20.77 -6.31 -17.42
CA GLY A 84 19.32 -6.48 -17.56
C GLY A 84 18.60 -6.74 -16.23
N VAL A 85 19.17 -7.59 -15.37
CA VAL A 85 18.63 -7.84 -14.02
C VAL A 85 18.69 -6.59 -13.14
N GLN A 86 19.79 -5.83 -13.21
CA GLN A 86 19.93 -4.56 -12.46
C GLN A 86 18.90 -3.52 -12.89
N GLN A 87 18.63 -3.41 -14.21
CA GLN A 87 17.58 -2.53 -14.73
C GLN A 87 16.19 -2.96 -14.22
N ALA A 88 15.90 -4.26 -14.20
CA ALA A 88 14.63 -4.77 -13.68
C ALA A 88 14.45 -4.49 -12.19
N VAL A 89 15.50 -4.68 -11.38
CA VAL A 89 15.50 -4.32 -9.95
C VAL A 89 15.24 -2.83 -9.77
N GLN A 90 15.97 -1.99 -10.50
CA GLN A 90 15.82 -0.54 -10.43
C GLN A 90 14.41 -0.07 -10.84
N ALA A 91 13.81 -0.70 -11.86
CA ALA A 91 12.45 -0.39 -12.28
C ALA A 91 11.42 -0.67 -11.18
N ILE A 92 11.51 -1.82 -10.50
CA ILE A 92 10.62 -2.19 -9.39
C ILE A 92 10.81 -1.23 -8.20
N GLU A 93 12.05 -0.85 -7.89
CA GLU A 93 12.34 0.10 -6.81
C GLU A 93 11.80 1.50 -7.10
N GLN A 94 11.97 1.99 -8.34
CA GLN A 94 11.40 3.27 -8.77
C GLN A 94 9.88 3.24 -8.75
N GLU A 95 9.26 2.15 -9.18
CA GLU A 95 7.80 1.98 -9.11
C GLU A 95 7.33 2.03 -7.65
N LYS A 96 7.99 1.30 -6.73
CA LYS A 96 7.70 1.37 -5.29
C LYS A 96 7.81 2.80 -4.74
N ALA A 97 8.88 3.52 -5.07
CA ALA A 97 9.08 4.91 -4.63
C ALA A 97 8.00 5.85 -5.18
N ARG A 98 7.60 5.69 -6.45
CA ARG A 98 6.49 6.45 -7.05
C ARG A 98 5.16 6.14 -6.37
N PHE A 99 4.86 4.87 -6.09
CA PHE A 99 3.65 4.50 -5.36
C PHE A 99 3.62 5.10 -3.96
N GLN A 100 4.75 5.11 -3.25
CA GLN A 100 4.85 5.77 -1.94
C GLN A 100 4.60 7.28 -2.06
N GLN A 101 5.25 7.97 -3.00
CA GLN A 101 5.01 9.40 -3.23
C GLN A 101 3.55 9.71 -3.58
N VAL A 102 2.90 8.91 -4.44
CA VAL A 102 1.49 9.11 -4.77
C VAL A 102 0.59 8.84 -3.57
N GLN A 103 0.90 7.84 -2.74
CA GLN A 103 0.16 7.60 -1.50
C GLN A 103 0.33 8.75 -0.51
N GLU A 104 1.53 9.30 -0.36
CA GLU A 104 1.80 10.44 0.52
C GLU A 104 1.12 11.73 0.02
N GLN A 105 1.15 11.99 -1.30
CA GLN A 105 0.55 13.18 -1.90
C GLN A 105 -0.99 13.13 -1.96
N LYS A 106 -1.58 11.93 -2.01
CA LYS A 106 -3.04 11.72 -2.05
C LYS A 106 -3.62 11.21 -0.73
N ALA A 107 -2.82 11.10 0.33
CA ALA A 107 -3.32 10.68 1.63
C ALA A 107 -4.35 11.70 2.10
N ASP A 108 -5.60 11.26 2.23
CA ASP A 108 -6.64 12.06 2.86
C ASP A 108 -6.24 12.33 4.33
N PRO A 109 -6.78 13.38 4.97
CA PRO A 109 -6.41 13.75 6.33
C PRO A 109 -6.50 12.60 7.35
N CYS A 110 -7.39 11.62 7.13
CA CYS A 110 -7.50 10.45 8.00
C CYS A 110 -6.32 9.49 7.80
N SER A 111 -5.97 9.19 6.54
CA SER A 111 -4.78 8.40 6.19
C SER A 111 -3.49 9.04 6.70
N ARG A 112 -3.36 10.37 6.63
CA ARG A 112 -2.18 11.08 7.14
C ARG A 112 -2.04 10.94 8.67
N PHE A 113 -3.12 11.16 9.41
CA PHE A 113 -3.12 11.00 10.87
C PHE A 113 -2.85 9.56 11.29
N THR A 114 -3.52 8.58 10.66
CA THR A 114 -3.34 7.16 11.01
C THR A 114 -1.95 6.64 10.68
N ASN A 115 -1.32 7.08 9.58
CA ASN A 115 0.06 6.74 9.26
C ASN A 115 1.03 7.36 10.28
N ALA A 116 0.87 8.64 10.63
CA ALA A 116 1.69 9.30 11.64
C ALA A 116 1.60 8.59 13.01
N LEU A 117 0.40 8.13 13.38
CA LEU A 117 0.18 7.35 14.60
C LEU A 117 0.86 5.98 14.53
N LYS A 118 0.71 5.28 13.41
CA LYS A 118 1.34 3.97 13.18
C LYS A 118 2.87 4.06 13.25
N ASP A 119 3.46 5.07 12.64
CA ASP A 119 4.92 5.23 12.65
C ASP A 119 5.45 5.61 14.03
N HIS A 120 4.72 6.43 14.78
CA HIS A 120 5.07 6.69 16.17
C HIS A 120 4.99 5.43 17.04
N LEU A 121 3.91 4.65 16.92
CA LEU A 121 3.77 3.39 17.68
C LEU A 121 4.84 2.36 17.32
N ARG A 122 5.35 2.35 16.08
CA ARG A 122 6.48 1.48 15.68
C ARG A 122 7.78 1.83 16.41
N GLN A 123 7.94 3.07 16.86
CA GLN A 123 9.10 3.53 17.61
C GLN A 123 8.96 3.30 19.12
N CYS A 124 7.75 3.00 19.60
CA CYS A 124 7.50 2.70 21.00
C CYS A 124 7.80 1.22 21.32
N GLU A 125 8.34 0.98 22.50
CA GLU A 125 8.54 -0.37 23.03
C GLU A 125 7.18 -1.11 23.09
N ASN A 126 7.14 -2.36 22.62
CA ASN A 126 5.91 -3.17 22.52
C ASN A 126 4.78 -2.57 21.67
N ARG A 127 5.04 -1.52 20.87
CA ARG A 127 4.04 -0.79 20.09
C ARG A 127 2.90 -0.20 20.92
N THR A 128 3.14 0.04 22.21
CA THR A 128 2.18 0.64 23.12
C THR A 128 2.71 1.98 23.62
N CYS A 129 1.84 2.98 23.69
CA CYS A 129 2.19 4.32 24.13
C CYS A 129 1.06 4.88 24.99
N PRO A 130 1.34 5.44 26.17
CA PRO A 130 0.36 6.18 26.94
C PRO A 130 -0.24 7.31 26.11
N MET A 131 -1.56 7.45 26.18
CA MET A 131 -2.30 8.44 25.39
C MET A 131 -1.79 9.88 25.64
N ALA A 132 -1.37 10.18 26.87
CA ALA A 132 -0.74 11.44 27.25
C ALA A 132 0.53 11.77 26.45
N HIS A 133 1.32 10.77 26.07
CA HIS A 133 2.53 10.96 25.26
C HIS A 133 2.22 11.18 23.78
N LEU A 134 1.12 10.62 23.27
CA LEU A 134 0.66 10.88 21.90
C LEU A 134 0.28 12.35 21.71
N HIS A 135 -0.33 12.96 22.73
CA HIS A 135 -0.68 14.38 22.75
C HIS A 135 0.51 15.35 22.82
N GLN A 136 1.72 14.84 23.05
CA GLN A 136 2.95 15.63 23.09
C GLN A 136 3.72 15.59 21.76
N GLN A 137 3.32 14.72 20.82
CA GLN A 137 4.02 14.54 19.55
C GLN A 137 3.60 15.62 18.54
N PRO A 138 4.51 16.52 18.11
CA PRO A 138 4.17 17.65 17.25
C PRO A 138 3.57 17.23 15.90
N VAL A 139 4.07 16.12 15.34
CA VAL A 139 3.57 15.56 14.08
C VAL A 139 2.14 15.06 14.23
N LEU A 140 1.84 14.30 15.30
CA LEU A 140 0.48 13.81 15.56
C LEU A 140 -0.51 14.94 15.81
N ILE A 141 -0.10 15.96 16.57
CA ILE A 141 -0.95 17.14 16.85
C ILE A 141 -1.29 17.88 15.55
N ARG A 142 -0.30 18.05 14.65
CA ARG A 142 -0.52 18.70 13.35
C ARG A 142 -1.53 17.93 12.51
N GLU A 143 -1.29 16.64 12.30
CA GLU A 143 -2.17 15.81 11.47
C GLU A 143 -3.57 15.65 12.09
N TRP A 144 -3.68 15.59 13.42
CA TRP A 144 -4.96 15.59 14.13
C TRP A 144 -5.76 16.87 13.89
N ARG A 145 -5.11 18.04 13.96
CA ARG A 145 -5.75 19.33 13.67
C ARG A 145 -6.24 19.39 12.22
N GLU A 146 -5.43 18.94 11.26
CA GLU A 146 -5.84 18.85 9.86
C GLU A 146 -7.04 17.89 9.67
N LEU A 147 -7.05 16.75 10.36
CA LEU A 147 -8.16 15.80 10.33
C LEU A 147 -9.46 16.39 10.89
N VAL A 148 -9.40 17.07 12.05
CA VAL A 148 -10.54 17.76 12.67
C VAL A 148 -11.09 18.87 11.78
N LEU A 149 -10.19 19.62 11.11
CA LEU A 149 -10.58 20.70 10.20
C LEU A 149 -11.19 20.17 8.89
N SER A 150 -10.87 18.94 8.51
CA SER A 150 -11.42 18.28 7.32
C SER A 150 -12.92 18.03 7.45
N ARG A 151 -13.63 18.00 6.30
CA ARG A 151 -15.08 17.71 6.26
C ARG A 151 -15.47 16.32 6.77
N ILE A 152 -14.49 15.43 7.03
CA ILE A 152 -14.70 14.05 7.46
C ILE A 152 -15.30 14.00 8.87
N ILE A 153 -14.78 14.79 9.83
CA ILE A 153 -15.35 14.83 11.19
C ILE A 153 -16.59 15.73 11.25
N ARG A 154 -16.68 16.81 10.45
CA ARG A 154 -17.84 17.72 10.51
C ARG A 154 -19.18 17.04 10.17
N LYS A 155 -19.19 16.02 9.29
CA LYS A 155 -20.43 15.27 8.97
C LYS A 155 -20.84 14.28 10.06
N SER A 156 -19.89 13.68 10.79
CA SER A 156 -20.23 12.74 11.86
C SER A 156 -20.75 13.42 13.13
N THR A 157 -20.35 14.67 13.38
CA THR A 157 -20.90 15.47 14.50
C THR A 157 -22.28 16.03 14.20
N GLN A 158 -22.57 16.40 12.94
CA GLN A 158 -23.90 16.89 12.54
C GLN A 158 -24.97 15.81 12.46
N ALA A 159 -24.60 14.53 12.32
CA ALA A 159 -25.56 13.42 12.35
C ALA A 159 -26.00 13.01 13.78
N MET A 160 -25.37 13.60 14.81
CA MET A 160 -25.67 13.34 16.23
C MET A 160 -26.28 14.56 16.96
N SER A 161 -26.69 15.60 16.23
CA SER A 161 -27.46 16.75 16.76
C SER A 161 -28.91 16.65 16.29
#